data_AF-A0AAE1TAM7-F1
#
_entry.id   AF-A0AAE1TAM7-F1
#
_cell.length_a   1.000
_cell.length_b   1.000
_cell.length_c   1.000
_cell.angle_alpha   90.00
_cell.angle_beta   90.00
_cell.angle_gamma   90.00
#
_symmetry.space_group_name_H-M   'P 1'
#
loop_
_entity.id
_entity.type
_entity.pdbx_description
1 polymer ?
#
loop_
_entity_poly.entity_id
_entity_poly.type
_entity_poly.pdbx_seq_one_letter_code
_entity_poly.pdbx_strand_id
1 'polypeptide(L)'
;MVLCFPSTPKKLAMSIGCFLSAAAMLAYGVHLSYVNVAPQQARIKARNDFVKEVLKKKYGYIPPQQARSMARSDLLKDTFKRSGFNK
;
A
#
# COMPACT_ATOMS: atom_id res chain seq x y z
N MET A 1 -10.84 38.10 -4.35
CA MET A 1 -9.83 38.38 -3.30
C MET A 1 -8.67 37.43 -3.51
N VAL A 2 -7.57 37.93 -4.08
CA VAL A 2 -6.39 37.14 -4.44
C VAL A 2 -5.64 36.73 -3.16
N LEU A 3 -5.38 35.43 -3.01
CA LEU A 3 -4.67 34.80 -1.89
C LEU A 3 -3.15 35.07 -1.96
N CYS A 4 -2.73 36.32 -2.10
CA CYS A 4 -1.31 36.69 -2.11
C CYS A 4 -0.91 37.18 -0.72
N PHE A 5 -0.32 36.28 0.07
CA PHE A 5 0.26 36.47 1.41
C PHE A 5 -0.71 36.90 2.55
N PRO A 6 -0.63 36.27 3.75
CA PRO A 6 -1.34 36.74 4.92
C PRO A 6 -0.69 38.02 5.43
N SER A 7 -1.07 39.14 4.83
CA SER A 7 -0.51 40.47 5.08
C SER A 7 -0.82 41.02 6.50
N THR A 8 -1.62 40.31 7.30
CA THR A 8 -1.89 40.64 8.70
C THR A 8 -1.91 39.40 9.60
N PRO A 9 -1.53 39.50 10.89
CA PRO A 9 -1.58 38.37 11.84
C PRO A 9 -2.97 37.72 11.95
N LYS A 10 -4.04 38.51 11.80
CA LYS A 10 -5.42 38.01 11.80
C LYS A 10 -5.72 37.11 10.59
N LYS A 11 -5.22 37.46 9.40
CA LYS A 11 -5.35 36.64 8.19
C LYS A 11 -4.51 35.36 8.30
N LEU A 12 -3.34 35.43 8.92
CA LEU A 12 -2.51 34.25 9.22
C LEU A 12 -3.25 33.29 10.15
N ALA A 13 -3.78 33.77 11.27
CA ALA A 13 -4.54 32.94 12.21
C ALA A 13 -5.75 32.27 11.56
N MET A 14 -6.48 33.00 10.70
CA MET A 14 -7.60 32.44 9.93
C MET A 14 -7.15 31.30 9.00
N SER A 15 -6.04 31.48 8.28
CA SER A 15 -5.50 30.44 7.39
C SER A 15 -5.07 29.19 8.16
N ILE A 16 -4.39 29.37 9.31
CA ILE A 16 -4.01 28.27 10.20
C ILE A 16 -5.26 27.53 10.70
N GLY A 17 -6.30 28.26 11.12
CA GLY A 17 -7.57 27.67 11.53
C GLY A 17 -8.22 26.82 10.42
N CYS A 18 -8.23 27.31 9.18
CA CYS A 18 -8.72 26.55 8.03
C CYS A 18 -7.89 25.29 7.74
N PHE A 19 -6.55 25.36 7.85
CA PHE A 19 -5.70 24.19 7.64
C PHE A 19 -5.87 23.16 8.75
N LEU A 20 -5.96 23.59 10.00
CA LEU A 20 -6.19 22.69 11.14
C LEU A 20 -7.56 22.01 11.05
N SER A 21 -8.60 22.74 10.67
CA SER A 21 -9.93 22.16 10.49
C SER A 21 -9.97 21.16 9.32
N ALA A 22 -9.34 21.50 8.20
CA ALA A 22 -9.22 20.58 7.07
C ALA A 22 -8.42 19.32 7.44
N ALA A 23 -7.29 19.47 8.15
CA ALA A 23 -6.50 18.35 8.64
C ALA A 23 -7.29 17.44 9.58
N ALA A 24 -8.06 18.03 10.50
CA ALA A 24 -8.93 17.27 11.41
C ALA A 24 -10.02 16.49 10.64
N MET A 25 -10.67 17.12 9.66
CA MET A 25 -11.71 16.47 8.86
C MET A 25 -11.14 15.32 8.01
N LEU A 26 -9.95 15.50 7.42
CA LEU A 26 -9.27 14.46 6.68
C LEU A 26 -8.84 13.30 7.58
N ALA A 27 -8.26 13.58 8.75
CA ALA A 27 -7.85 12.55 9.71
C ALA A 27 -9.06 11.70 10.17
N TYR A 28 -10.18 12.36 10.47
CA TYR A 28 -11.41 11.67 10.85
C TYR A 28 -11.97 10.82 9.70
N GLY A 29 -12.00 11.36 8.48
CA GLY A 29 -12.43 10.62 7.29
C GLY A 29 -11.56 9.40 7.01
N VAL A 30 -10.24 9.52 7.14
CA VAL A 30 -9.30 8.40 6.98
C VAL A 30 -9.52 7.34 8.05
N HIS A 31 -9.73 7.74 9.31
CA HIS A 31 -10.00 6.80 10.40
C HIS A 31 -11.26 5.97 10.13
N LEU A 32 -12.37 6.63 9.77
CA LEU A 32 -13.62 5.96 9.39
C LEU A 32 -13.46 5.05 8.17
N SER A 33 -12.73 5.51 7.15
CA SER A 33 -12.42 4.70 5.97
C SER A 33 -11.68 3.42 6.36
N TYR A 34 -10.64 3.54 7.18
CA TYR A 34 -9.83 2.40 7.63
C TYR A 34 -10.66 1.37 8.41
N VAL A 35 -11.47 1.83 9.39
CA VAL A 35 -12.32 0.95 10.22
C VAL A 35 -13.29 0.14 9.36
N ASN A 36 -13.81 0.72 8.28
CA ASN A 36 -14.79 0.06 7.41
C ASN A 36 -14.16 -0.79 6.30
N VAL A 37 -12.98 -0.42 5.80
CA VAL A 37 -12.28 -1.15 4.73
C VAL A 37 -11.54 -2.37 5.26
N ALA A 38 -10.91 -2.28 6.45
CA ALA A 38 -10.16 -3.37 7.06
C ALA A 38 -10.92 -4.71 7.15
N PRO A 39 -12.18 -4.77 7.65
CA PRO A 39 -12.92 -6.03 7.72
C PRO A 39 -13.28 -6.58 6.34
N GLN A 40 -13.54 -5.72 5.36
CA GLN A 40 -13.81 -6.14 3.98
C GLN A 40 -12.57 -6.74 3.34
N GLN A 41 -11.41 -6.10 3.55
CA GLN A 41 -10.12 -6.60 3.09
C GLN A 41 -9.78 -7.95 3.74
N ALA A 42 -10.07 -8.13 5.03
CA ALA A 42 -9.87 -9.40 5.72
C ALA A 42 -10.72 -10.54 5.13
N ARG A 43 -12.00 -10.27 4.82
CA ARG A 43 -12.90 -11.25 4.19
C ARG A 43 -12.44 -11.64 2.79
N ILE A 44 -12.06 -10.65 1.97
CA ILE A 44 -11.54 -10.89 0.62
C ILE A 44 -10.23 -11.68 0.69
N LYS A 45 -9.33 -11.33 1.61
CA LYS A 45 -8.08 -12.04 1.83
C LYS A 45 -8.33 -13.50 2.21
N ALA A 46 -9.21 -13.77 3.17
CA ALA A 46 -9.57 -15.13 3.58
C ALA A 46 -10.12 -15.96 2.41
N ARG A 47 -11.00 -15.38 1.58
CA ARG A 47 -11.52 -16.05 0.38
C ARG A 47 -10.42 -16.35 -0.65
N ASN A 48 -9.56 -15.38 -0.90
CA ASN A 48 -8.45 -15.53 -1.85
C ASN A 48 -7.47 -16.61 -1.38
N ASP A 49 -7.18 -16.67 -0.08
CA ASP A 49 -6.26 -17.65 0.48
C ASP A 49 -6.86 -19.06 0.42
N PHE A 50 -8.15 -19.22 0.73
CA PHE A 50 -8.89 -20.47 0.53
C PHE A 50 -8.84 -20.95 -0.93
N VAL A 51 -9.11 -20.07 -1.90
CA VAL A 51 -9.08 -20.44 -3.33
C VAL A 51 -7.68 -20.86 -3.76
N LYS A 52 -6.63 -20.15 -3.33
CA LYS A 52 -5.24 -20.52 -3.64
C LYS A 52 -4.88 -21.88 -3.05
N GLU A 53 -5.29 -22.18 -1.82
CA GLU A 53 -5.06 -23.48 -1.19
C GLU A 53 -5.73 -24.61 -1.97
N VAL A 54 -6.99 -24.43 -2.38
CA VAL A 54 -7.72 -25.39 -3.21
C VAL A 54 -7.04 -25.60 -4.55
N LEU A 55 -6.63 -24.52 -5.23
CA LEU A 55 -5.94 -24.60 -6.52
C LEU A 55 -4.58 -25.29 -6.40
N LYS A 56 -3.82 -24.99 -5.34
CA LYS A 56 -2.54 -25.64 -5.06
C LYS A 56 -2.72 -27.14 -4.83
N LYS A 57 -3.73 -27.54 -4.07
CA LYS A 57 -4.01 -28.95 -3.76
C LYS A 57 -4.49 -29.74 -4.98
N LYS A 58 -5.36 -29.16 -5.82
CA LYS A 58 -5.95 -29.86 -6.97
C LYS A 58 -5.05 -29.88 -8.20
N TYR A 59 -4.35 -28.78 -8.48
CA TYR A 59 -3.69 -28.55 -9.76
C TYR A 59 -2.20 -28.23 -9.63
N GLY A 60 -1.62 -28.27 -8.42
CA GLY A 60 -0.23 -27.85 -8.20
C GLY A 60 0.00 -26.37 -8.52
N TYR A 61 -1.05 -25.54 -8.45
CA TYR A 61 -0.99 -24.14 -8.83
C TYR A 61 0.06 -23.37 -8.03
N ILE A 62 0.92 -22.65 -8.74
CA ILE A 62 1.89 -21.72 -8.18
C ILE A 62 1.36 -20.29 -8.39
N PRO A 63 1.16 -19.49 -7.33
CA PRO A 63 0.67 -18.14 -7.49
C PRO A 63 1.67 -17.29 -8.29
N PRO A 64 1.21 -16.37 -9.17
CA PRO A 64 2.06 -15.64 -10.10
C PRO A 64 3.10 -14.76 -9.39
N GLN A 65 2.78 -14.26 -8.20
CA GLN A 65 3.71 -13.52 -7.34
C GLN A 65 4.91 -14.39 -6.94
N GLN A 66 4.64 -15.64 -6.58
CA GLN A 66 5.67 -16.61 -6.18
C GLN A 66 6.45 -17.12 -7.40
N ALA A 67 5.79 -17.33 -8.55
CA ALA A 67 6.48 -17.67 -9.79
C ALA A 67 7.46 -16.57 -10.22
N ARG A 68 7.06 -15.29 -10.08
CA ARG A 68 7.94 -14.14 -10.35
C ARG A 68 9.12 -14.05 -9.39
N SER A 69 8.91 -14.33 -8.09
CA SER A 69 10.01 -14.31 -7.13
C SER A 69 11.01 -15.44 -7.37
N MET A 70 10.53 -16.64 -7.74
CA MET A 70 11.36 -17.78 -8.15
C MET A 70 12.19 -17.41 -9.39
N ALA A 71 11.55 -16.91 -10.45
CA ALA A 71 12.23 -16.49 -11.67
C ALA A 71 13.28 -15.40 -11.41
N ARG A 72 12.99 -14.45 -10.51
CA ARG A 72 13.96 -13.43 -10.10
C ARG A 72 15.15 -14.03 -9.35
N SER A 73 14.91 -14.97 -8.44
CA SER A 73 16.00 -15.64 -7.72
C SER A 73 16.87 -16.49 -8.63
N ASP A 74 16.29 -17.16 -9.63
CA ASP A 74 17.02 -17.95 -10.61
C ASP A 74 17.87 -17.03 -11.49
N LEU A 75 17.30 -15.91 -11.96
CA LEU A 75 18.05 -14.89 -12.69
C LEU A 75 19.24 -14.33 -11.89
N LEU A 76 19.05 -14.09 -10.58
CA LEU A 76 20.12 -13.61 -9.72
C LEU A 76 21.22 -14.66 -9.52
N LYS A 77 20.86 -15.93 -9.35
CA LYS A 77 21.84 -17.04 -9.28
C LYS A 77 22.63 -17.16 -10.57
N ASP A 78 21.97 -17.07 -11.72
CA ASP A 78 22.62 -17.14 -13.03
C ASP A 78 23.57 -15.97 -13.26
N THR A 79 23.16 -14.78 -12.84
CA THR A 79 23.98 -13.57 -12.91
C THR A 79 25.24 -13.72 -12.04
N PHE A 80 25.08 -14.20 -10.80
CA PHE A 80 26.18 -14.38 -9.86
C PHE A 80 27.16 -15.48 -10.29
N LYS A 81 26.64 -16.57 -10.86
CA LYS A 81 27.43 -17.64 -11.47
C LYS A 81 28.23 -17.13 -12.67
N ARG A 82 27.64 -16.29 -13.53
CA ARG A 82 28.36 -15.66 -14.65
C ARG A 82 29.42 -14.67 -14.20
N SER A 83 29.21 -13.95 -13.10
CA SER A 83 30.17 -12.97 -12.59
C SER A 83 31.38 -13.60 -11.87
N GLY A 84 31.50 -14.94 -11.84
CA GLY A 84 32.66 -15.62 -11.26
C GLY A 84 32.82 -15.42 -9.76
N PHE A 85 31.80 -14.90 -9.07
CA PHE A 85 31.81 -14.69 -7.63
C PHE A 85 31.49 -16.03 -6.97
N ASN A 86 32.49 -16.91 -6.84
CA ASN A 86 32.39 -18.07 -5.97
C ASN A 86 32.74 -17.61 -4.56
N LYS A 87 31.81 -17.76 -3.62
CA LYS A 87 32.12 -17.75 -2.19
C LYS A 87 32.04 -19.17 -1.68
#